data_AF-A0A067MKX3-F1
#
_entry.id   AF-A0A067MKX3-F1
#
_cell.length_a   1.000
_cell.length_b   1.000
_cell.length_c   1.000
_cell.angle_alpha   90.00
_cell.angle_beta   90.00
_cell.angle_gamma   90.00
#
_symmetry.space_group_name_H-M   'P 1'
#
loop_
_entity.id
_entity.type
_entity.pdbx_description
1 polymer ?
#
loop_
_entity_poly.entity_id
_entity_poly.type
_entity_poly.pdbx_seq_one_letter_code
_entity_poly.pdbx_strand_id
1 'polypeptide(L)'
;MLSSLVPQIIVTLRSAFATASAHRNILVCCGFDFIRDGRAVNTPPEFKLVTIPQPTDTYPEEVEVRSAEETSGIAPEDIIEGEEKYVVEQGTHYRISRPNKPDVILEIPYYAPLKPRLFPEEISERLIPRCPLYL
;
A
#
# COMPACT_ATOMS: atom_id res chain seq x y z
N MET A 1 -23.83 -30.84 -17.46
CA MET A 1 -23.45 -30.00 -16.31
C MET A 1 -22.51 -28.93 -16.82
N LEU A 2 -22.98 -27.69 -16.96
CA LEU A 2 -22.13 -26.57 -17.37
C LEU A 2 -21.20 -26.24 -16.20
N SER A 3 -19.91 -26.52 -16.37
CA SER A 3 -18.85 -26.02 -15.51
C SER A 3 -18.93 -24.49 -15.53
N SER A 4 -19.54 -23.91 -14.50
CA SER A 4 -19.48 -22.48 -14.22
C SER A 4 -18.01 -22.11 -14.09
N LEU A 5 -17.44 -21.52 -15.13
CA LEU A 5 -16.13 -20.90 -15.11
C LEU A 5 -16.24 -19.66 -14.22
N VAL A 6 -16.16 -19.88 -12.91
CA VAL A 6 -16.09 -18.78 -11.95
C VAL A 6 -14.87 -17.95 -12.34
N PRO A 7 -15.02 -16.66 -12.67
CA PRO A 7 -13.88 -15.84 -13.07
C PRO A 7 -12.85 -15.86 -11.95
N GLN A 8 -11.63 -16.29 -12.31
CA GLN A 8 -10.50 -16.26 -11.40
C GLN A 8 -10.04 -14.82 -11.29
N ILE A 9 -10.25 -14.24 -10.11
CA ILE A 9 -9.72 -12.92 -9.79
C ILE A 9 -8.30 -13.14 -9.30
N ILE A 10 -7.35 -12.85 -10.19
CA ILE A 10 -5.93 -12.70 -9.84
C ILE A 10 -5.81 -11.39 -9.08
N VAL A 11 -5.02 -11.39 -8.00
CA VAL A 11 -4.70 -10.19 -7.25
C VAL A 11 -3.19 -9.99 -7.30
N THR A 12 -2.78 -8.83 -7.78
CA THR A 12 -1.37 -8.40 -7.79
C THR A 12 -1.24 -6.98 -7.27
N LEU A 13 -0.17 -6.72 -6.51
CA LEU A 13 0.20 -5.36 -6.10
C LEU A 13 0.75 -4.61 -7.32
N ARG A 14 0.04 -3.59 -7.81
CA ARG A 14 0.37 -2.91 -9.08
C ARG A 14 1.42 -1.81 -8.91
N SER A 15 1.21 -0.96 -7.92
CA SER A 15 2.05 0.20 -7.66
C SER A 15 2.00 0.51 -6.18
N ALA A 16 3.08 1.07 -5.66
CA ALA A 16 3.15 1.47 -4.28
C ALA A 16 4.04 2.73 -4.16
N PHE A 17 3.45 3.83 -3.69
CA PHE A 17 4.15 5.09 -3.44
C PHE A 17 4.24 5.31 -1.94
N ALA A 18 5.46 5.34 -1.42
CA ALA A 18 5.72 5.59 -0.01
C ALA A 18 5.61 7.08 0.31
N THR A 19 4.82 7.41 1.33
CA THR A 19 4.78 8.74 1.93
C THR A 19 5.33 8.67 3.34
N ALA A 20 6.19 9.63 3.70
CA ALA A 20 6.72 9.71 5.05
C ALA A 20 5.57 10.08 6.01
N SER A 21 5.28 9.19 6.96
CA SER A 21 4.40 9.48 8.08
C SER A 21 5.22 10.06 9.23
N ALA A 22 4.60 10.90 10.06
CA ALA A 22 5.20 11.40 11.31
C ALA A 22 5.43 10.28 12.34
N HIS A 23 4.73 9.15 12.17
CA HIS A 23 4.94 7.93 12.94
C HIS A 23 6.02 7.07 12.28
N ARG A 24 6.73 6.24 13.05
CA ARG A 24 7.87 5.40 12.59
C ARG A 24 7.51 4.40 11.47
N ASN A 25 6.24 4.32 11.08
CA ASN A 25 5.70 3.40 10.10
C ASN A 25 5.51 4.16 8.77
N ILE A 26 6.11 3.66 7.70
CA ILE A 26 5.96 4.27 6.36
C ILE A 26 4.64 3.78 5.77
N LEU A 27 3.78 4.73 5.40
CA LEU A 27 2.55 4.45 4.70
C LEU A 27 2.82 4.38 3.20
N VAL A 28 2.13 3.46 2.55
CA VAL A 28 2.27 3.15 1.13
C VAL A 28 0.89 3.24 0.51
N CYS A 29 0.75 4.10 -0.50
CA CYS A 29 -0.45 4.12 -1.33
C CYS A 29 -0.31 3.02 -2.39
N CYS A 30 -1.15 1.99 -2.33
CA CYS A 30 -1.11 0.85 -3.24
C CYS A 30 -2.39 0.64 -4.02
N GLY A 31 -2.25 0.19 -5.28
CA GLY A 31 -3.36 -0.36 -6.07
C GLY A 31 -3.25 -1.87 -6.17
N PHE A 32 -4.39 -2.55 -6.15
CA PHE A 32 -4.48 -4.00 -6.40
C PHE A 32 -5.13 -4.23 -7.77
N ASP A 33 -4.48 -5.03 -8.61
CA ASP A 33 -5.08 -5.50 -9.85
C ASP A 33 -6.03 -6.64 -9.54
N PHE A 34 -7.34 -6.38 -9.46
CA PHE A 34 -8.36 -7.42 -9.53
C PHE A 34 -8.70 -7.66 -10.99
N ILE A 35 -8.35 -8.81 -11.56
CA ILE A 35 -8.59 -9.08 -12.98
C ILE A 35 -9.91 -9.85 -13.16
N ARG A 36 -10.82 -9.30 -13.97
CA ARG A 36 -12.07 -9.94 -14.40
C ARG A 36 -12.16 -9.87 -15.92
N ASP A 37 -12.33 -11.02 -16.57
CA ASP A 37 -12.44 -11.12 -18.04
C ASP A 37 -11.31 -10.40 -18.80
N GLY A 38 -10.09 -10.45 -18.24
CA GLY A 38 -8.90 -9.84 -18.82
C GLY A 38 -8.78 -8.32 -18.61
N ARG A 39 -9.65 -7.71 -17.81
CA ARG A 39 -9.62 -6.28 -17.46
C ARG A 39 -9.40 -6.09 -15.96
N ALA A 40 -8.63 -5.07 -15.60
CA ALA A 40 -8.53 -4.63 -14.22
C ALA A 40 -9.87 -4.01 -13.80
N VAL A 41 -10.35 -4.38 -12.62
CA VAL A 41 -11.58 -3.88 -12.01
C VAL A 41 -11.27 -3.38 -10.60
N ASN A 42 -12.16 -2.56 -10.03
CA ASN A 42 -12.09 -2.22 -8.61
C ASN A 42 -12.37 -3.46 -7.74
N THR A 43 -12.12 -3.34 -6.44
CA THR A 43 -12.35 -4.40 -5.47
C THR A 43 -13.81 -4.86 -5.56
N PRO A 44 -14.07 -6.15 -5.79
CA PRO A 44 -15.43 -6.67 -5.78
C PRO A 44 -16.11 -6.35 -4.44
N PRO A 45 -17.39 -5.94 -4.42
CA PRO A 45 -18.07 -5.53 -3.19
C PRO A 45 -18.11 -6.60 -2.09
N GLU A 46 -18.03 -7.87 -2.49
CA GLU A 46 -18.01 -9.01 -1.59
C GLU A 46 -16.61 -9.36 -1.08
N PHE A 47 -15.55 -8.74 -1.63
CA PHE A 47 -14.17 -8.92 -1.20
C PHE A 47 -13.80 -7.86 -0.18
N LYS A 48 -12.91 -8.21 0.75
CA LYS A 48 -12.46 -7.29 1.79
C LYS A 48 -10.96 -7.35 1.94
N LEU A 49 -10.31 -6.18 1.99
CA LEU A 49 -8.93 -6.07 2.44
C LEU A 49 -8.93 -5.96 3.96
N VAL A 50 -8.19 -6.82 4.65
CA VAL A 50 -8.18 -6.91 6.10
C VAL A 50 -6.73 -6.96 6.60
N THR A 51 -6.43 -6.25 7.69
CA THR A 51 -5.13 -6.37 8.37
C THR A 51 -4.96 -7.76 8.97
N ILE A 52 -3.75 -8.29 8.93
CA ILE A 52 -3.38 -9.48 9.69
C ILE A 52 -2.58 -9.04 10.91
N PRO A 53 -3.10 -9.24 12.15
CA PRO A 53 -2.36 -8.90 13.36
C PRO A 53 -0.99 -9.57 13.40
N GLN A 54 0.03 -8.80 13.73
CA GLN A 54 1.37 -9.29 13.95
C GLN A 54 1.55 -9.73 15.41
N PRO A 55 2.42 -10.72 15.70
CA PRO A 55 2.72 -11.12 17.07
C PRO A 55 3.26 -9.98 17.95
N THR A 56 3.78 -8.91 17.33
CA THR A 56 4.31 -7.72 18.00
C THR A 56 3.26 -6.67 18.32
N ASP A 57 2.02 -6.83 17.85
CA ASP A 57 0.97 -5.83 18.04
C ASP A 57 0.50 -5.82 19.50
N THR A 58 0.46 -4.63 20.09
CA THR A 58 -0.06 -4.44 21.45
C THR A 58 -1.54 -4.83 21.56
N TYR A 59 -2.30 -4.61 20.48
CA TYR A 59 -3.73 -4.90 20.37
C TYR A 59 -3.99 -5.60 19.04
N PRO A 60 -3.95 -6.95 18.99
CA PRO A 60 -4.11 -7.68 17.75
C PRO A 60 -5.57 -7.68 17.31
N GLU A 61 -5.93 -6.78 16.40
CA GLU A 61 -7.28 -6.69 15.83
C GLU A 61 -7.23 -6.79 14.30
N GLU A 62 -8.13 -7.60 13.75
CA GLU A 62 -8.41 -7.61 12.32
C GLU A 62 -9.29 -6.41 11.98
N VAL A 63 -8.78 -5.52 11.13
CA VAL A 63 -9.46 -4.29 10.71
C VAL A 63 -9.63 -4.32 9.21
N GLU A 64 -10.84 -4.03 8.75
CA GLU A 64 -11.12 -3.83 7.33
C GLU A 64 -10.50 -2.53 6.86
N VAL A 65 -9.67 -2.61 5.81
CA VAL A 65 -9.00 -1.48 5.19
C VAL A 65 -9.90 -0.97 4.07
N ARG A 66 -10.39 0.26 4.23
CA ARG A 66 -11.16 0.95 3.19
C ARG A 66 -10.25 1.59 2.16
N SER A 67 -10.76 1.82 0.95
CA SER A 67 -9.99 2.56 -0.04
C SER A 67 -9.77 4.01 0.37
N ALA A 68 -8.76 4.64 -0.21
CA ALA A 68 -8.45 6.05 0.01
C ALA A 68 -9.61 6.93 -0.49
N GLU A 69 -10.23 6.51 -1.60
CA GLU A 69 -11.40 7.13 -2.21
C GLU A 69 -12.62 7.07 -1.26
N GLU A 70 -12.96 5.88 -0.74
CA GLU A 70 -14.05 5.72 0.23
C GLU A 70 -13.80 6.53 1.51
N THR A 71 -12.58 6.51 2.02
CA THR A 71 -12.19 7.30 3.20
C THR A 71 -12.29 8.80 2.95
N SER A 72 -12.14 9.23 1.69
CA SER A 72 -12.31 10.62 1.25
C SER A 72 -13.76 10.97 0.90
N GLY A 73 -14.70 10.04 1.04
CA GLY A 73 -16.13 10.24 0.77
C GLY A 73 -16.53 10.08 -0.70
N ILE A 74 -15.68 9.49 -1.54
CA ILE A 74 -16.02 9.12 -2.92
C ILE A 74 -16.83 7.82 -2.89
N ALA A 75 -17.98 7.79 -3.56
CA ALA A 75 -18.79 6.60 -3.65
C ALA A 75 -18.11 5.53 -4.53
N PRO A 76 -18.22 4.23 -4.22
CA PRO A 76 -17.57 3.17 -5.00
C PRO A 76 -17.88 3.19 -6.50
N GLU A 77 -19.11 3.58 -6.88
CA GLU A 77 -19.55 3.74 -8.26
C GLU A 77 -18.88 4.89 -9.02
N ASP A 78 -18.32 5.88 -8.30
CA ASP A 78 -17.61 7.03 -8.85
C ASP A 78 -16.10 6.78 -8.97
N ILE A 79 -15.59 5.67 -8.40
CA ILE A 79 -14.19 5.27 -8.53
C ILE A 79 -13.95 4.72 -9.93
N ILE A 80 -13.00 5.31 -10.65
CA ILE A 80 -12.60 4.83 -11.98
C ILE A 80 -12.17 3.36 -11.88
N GLU A 81 -12.71 2.52 -12.77
CA GLU A 81 -12.46 1.08 -12.77
C GLU A 81 -10.96 0.75 -12.89
N GLY A 82 -10.44 -0.01 -11.92
CA GLY A 82 -9.03 -0.41 -11.84
C GLY A 82 -8.10 0.66 -11.25
N GLU A 83 -8.64 1.79 -10.78
CA GLU A 83 -7.87 2.90 -10.19
C GLU A 83 -8.07 3.05 -8.69
N GLU A 84 -8.83 2.16 -8.04
CA GLU A 84 -9.00 2.13 -6.59
C GLU A 84 -7.67 1.95 -5.85
N LYS A 85 -7.45 2.76 -4.80
CA LYS A 85 -6.19 2.80 -4.03
C LYS A 85 -6.44 2.56 -2.56
N TYR A 86 -5.46 1.95 -1.90
CA TYR A 86 -5.45 1.70 -0.48
C TYR A 86 -4.23 2.34 0.17
N VAL A 87 -4.38 2.79 1.41
CA VAL A 87 -3.26 3.26 2.23
C VAL A 87 -2.95 2.16 3.23
N VAL A 88 -1.78 1.55 3.07
CA VAL A 88 -1.33 0.41 3.86
C VAL A 88 0.03 0.71 4.48
N GLU A 89 0.42 -0.08 5.47
CA GLU A 89 1.73 0.01 6.08
C GLU A 89 2.74 -0.90 5.36
N GLN A 90 3.94 -0.39 5.11
CA GLN A 90 5.01 -1.21 4.54
C GLN A 90 5.41 -2.35 5.49
N GLY A 91 5.82 -3.49 4.94
CA GLY A 91 6.24 -4.65 5.73
C GLY A 91 5.10 -5.39 6.44
N THR A 92 3.88 -4.87 6.36
CA THR A 92 2.70 -5.48 7.00
C THR A 92 2.04 -6.49 6.08
N HIS A 93 1.51 -7.56 6.67
CA HIS A 93 0.72 -8.56 5.97
C HIS A 93 -0.75 -8.16 5.95
N TYR A 94 -1.36 -8.32 4.78
CA TYR A 94 -2.79 -8.12 4.57
C TYR A 94 -3.41 -9.36 3.98
N ARG A 95 -4.71 -9.52 4.24
CA ARG A 95 -5.55 -10.60 3.73
C ARG A 95 -6.64 -10.01 2.86
N ILE A 96 -6.77 -10.52 1.64
CA ILE A 96 -7.96 -10.31 0.82
C ILE A 96 -8.89 -11.47 1.10
N SER A 97 -9.95 -11.20 1.85
CA SER A 97 -11.01 -12.16 2.12
C SER A 97 -11.93 -12.28 0.92
N ARG A 98 -12.14 -13.52 0.45
CA ARG A 98 -12.91 -13.80 -0.77
C ARG A 98 -14.01 -14.83 -0.46
N PRO A 99 -15.29 -14.48 -0.58
CA PRO A 99 -16.37 -15.43 -0.29
C PRO A 99 -16.25 -16.70 -1.13
N ASN A 100 -16.35 -17.86 -0.47
CA ASN A 100 -16.30 -19.19 -1.09
C ASN A 100 -15.00 -19.49 -1.87
N LYS A 101 -13.94 -18.71 -1.64
CA LYS A 101 -12.61 -18.90 -2.23
C LYS A 101 -11.57 -18.82 -1.10
N PRO A 102 -10.39 -19.44 -1.27
CA PRO A 102 -9.31 -19.24 -0.31
C PRO A 102 -8.93 -17.76 -0.23
N ASP A 103 -8.49 -17.30 0.94
CA ASP A 103 -8.00 -15.94 1.08
C ASP A 103 -6.65 -15.77 0.34
N VAL A 104 -6.33 -14.53 -0.03
CA VAL A 104 -5.00 -14.17 -0.56
C VAL A 104 -4.26 -13.39 0.50
N ILE A 105 -3.10 -13.87 0.91
CA ILE A 105 -2.20 -13.15 1.82
C ILE A 105 -1.13 -12.47 0.99
N LEU A 106 -0.87 -11.20 1.29
CA LEU A 106 0.14 -10.39 0.63
C LEU A 106 0.93 -9.59 1.66
N GLU A 107 2.24 -9.50 1.45
CA GLU A 107 3.14 -8.65 2.21
C GLU A 107 3.38 -7.36 1.43
N ILE A 108 3.23 -6.21 2.08
CA ILE A 108 3.59 -4.93 1.47
C ILE A 108 5.10 -4.81 1.49
N PRO A 109 5.76 -4.58 0.34
CA PRO A 109 7.22 -4.50 0.30
C PRO A 109 7.74 -3.29 1.08
N TYR A 110 8.95 -3.43 1.60
CA TYR A 110 9.66 -2.34 2.25
C TYR A 110 10.17 -1.34 1.21
N TYR A 111 9.88 -0.05 1.45
CA TYR A 111 10.45 1.04 0.69
C TYR A 111 11.52 1.71 1.54
N ALA A 112 12.66 2.04 0.92
CA ALA A 112 13.67 2.83 1.61
C ALA A 112 13.04 4.17 2.04
N PRO A 113 13.26 4.64 3.29
CA PRO A 113 12.82 5.97 3.66
C PRO A 113 13.37 6.97 2.64
N LEU A 114 12.52 7.89 2.19
CA LEU A 114 12.97 8.99 1.34
C LEU A 114 14.18 9.62 2.04
N LYS A 115 15.35 9.62 1.38
CA LYS A 115 16.51 10.35 1.90
C LYS A 115 16.00 11.75 2.25
N PRO A 116 16.21 12.24 3.48
CA PRO A 116 15.87 13.60 3.82
C PRO A 116 16.40 14.48 2.70
N ARG A 117 15.54 15.30 2.09
CA ARG A 117 16.03 16.36 1.22
C ARG A 117 16.91 17.20 2.14
N LEU A 118 18.24 17.09 1.98
CA LEU A 118 19.17 17.99 2.63
C LEU A 118 18.68 19.38 2.25
N PHE A 119 18.21 20.15 3.24
CA PHE A 119 17.85 21.53 2.99
C PHE A 119 19.10 22.23 2.45
N PRO A 120 18.98 23.18 1.52
CA PRO A 120 20.14 23.86 0.93
C PRO A 120 21.12 24.44 1.96
N GLU A 121 20.64 24.71 3.19
CA GLU A 121 21.43 25.27 4.29
C GLU A 121 22.50 24.28 4.83
N GLU A 122 22.29 22.96 4.76
CA GLU A 122 23.29 21.96 5.19
C GLU A 122 24.44 21.74 4.18
N ILE A 123 24.34 22.30 2.97
CA ILE A 123 25.42 22.23 1.96
C ILE A 123 26.54 23.25 2.28
N SER A 124 26.23 24.31 3.04
CA SER A 124 27.17 25.39 3.35
C SER A 124 28.33 24.93 4.26
N GLU A 125 28.09 24.04 5.21
CA GLU A 125 29.12 23.66 6.20
C GLU A 125 30.11 22.60 5.70
N ARG A 126 29.79 21.85 4.64
CA ARG A 126 30.67 20.79 4.12
C ARG A 126 31.63 21.25 3.01
N LEU A 127 31.53 22.50 2.57
CA LEU A 127 32.37 23.06 1.49
C LEU A 127 33.39 24.10 1.96
N ILE A 128 33.72 24.15 3.26
CA ILE A 128 34.91 24.90 3.69
C ILE A 128 36.14 23.98 3.54
N PRO A 129 36.97 24.12 2.49
CA PRO A 129 38.28 23.49 2.50
C PRO A 129 39.04 24.06 3.69
N ARG A 130 39.38 23.20 4.66
CA ARG A 130 40.37 23.53 5.68
C ARG A 130 41.73 23.62 4.98
N CYS A 131 42.09 24.80 4.50
CA CYS A 131 43.48 25.09 4.14
C CYS A 131 44.31 25.04 5.43
N PRO A 132 45.35 24.21 5.53
CA PRO A 132 46.31 24.33 6.61
C PRO A 132 47.17 25.57 6.34
N LEU A 133 47.03 26.60 7.17
CA LEU A 133 48.00 27.68 7.26
C LEU A 133 49.27 27.11 7.89
N TYR A 134 50.29 26.89 7.06
CA TYR A 134 51.66 26.78 7.51
C TYR A 134 52.24 28.20 7.63
N LEU A 135 52.63 28.61 8.83
CA LEU A 135 53.65 29.61 9.12
C LEU A 135 54.53 29.08 10.26
#